data_AF-A0A7C1M2Q7-F1
#
_entry.id   AF-A0A7C1M2Q7-F1
#
_cell.length_a   1.000
_cell.length_b   1.000
_cell.length_c   1.000
_cell.angle_alpha   90.00
_cell.angle_beta   90.00
_cell.angle_gamma   90.00
#
_symmetry.space_group_name_H-M   'P 1'
#
loop_
_entity.id
_entity.type
_entity.pdbx_description
1 polymer ?
#
loop_
_entity_poly.entity_id
_entity_poly.type
_entity_poly.pdbx_seq_one_letter_code
_entity_poly.pdbx_strand_id
1 'polypeptide(L)'
;MESTKKRSIMEWLEEYWPVSTPFLAVYVTLMLVLFVLKEDFALFLIWLQTPVYWVHQFEEYICPGGFVEFFNRKVLGSKRDDWPLTKTHSLWINVPIIFVAFPLSGILAGLVDISIGLWTAYFSILNALSHVGMFFKHGYNPGLVASALLNIPIGAYTVYYFATSHPLSPGAHIAGFLVALAIQGTLMVWGLKFMRAKAMLREG
;
A
#
# COMPACT_ATOMS: atom_id res chain seq x y z
N MET A 1 -24.58 -29.31 -19.40
CA MET A 1 -23.96 -29.22 -18.06
C MET A 1 -22.50 -28.87 -18.27
N GLU A 2 -22.19 -27.58 -18.18
CA GLU A 2 -20.82 -27.09 -18.31
C GLU A 2 -20.07 -27.51 -17.05
N SER A 3 -18.99 -28.28 -17.24
CA SER A 3 -18.11 -28.73 -16.16
C SER A 3 -17.49 -27.48 -15.51
N THR A 4 -18.02 -27.06 -14.36
CA THR A 4 -17.37 -26.06 -13.50
C THR A 4 -16.02 -26.60 -13.06
N LYS A 5 -14.97 -26.23 -13.80
CA LYS A 5 -13.59 -26.50 -13.43
C LYS A 5 -13.38 -25.91 -12.03
N LYS A 6 -13.10 -26.74 -11.03
CA LYS A 6 -12.80 -26.27 -9.67
C LYS A 6 -11.64 -25.28 -9.78
N ARG A 7 -11.93 -24.00 -9.49
CA ARG A 7 -10.93 -22.93 -9.44
C ARG A 7 -9.92 -23.29 -8.34
N SER A 8 -8.63 -23.13 -8.60
CA SER A 8 -7.63 -23.42 -7.56
C SER A 8 -7.75 -22.39 -6.42
N ILE A 9 -7.30 -22.74 -5.21
CA ILE A 9 -7.30 -21.81 -4.07
C ILE A 9 -6.49 -20.56 -4.41
N MET A 10 -5.37 -20.72 -5.14
CA MET A 10 -4.54 -19.59 -5.54
C MET A 10 -5.28 -18.66 -6.52
N GLU A 11 -5.94 -19.21 -7.54
CA GLU A 11 -6.73 -18.42 -8.50
C GLU A 11 -7.90 -17.68 -7.81
N TRP A 12 -8.46 -18.24 -6.73
CA TRP A 12 -9.46 -17.55 -5.92
C TRP A 12 -8.82 -16.41 -5.13
N LEU A 13 -7.68 -16.64 -4.48
CA LEU A 13 -6.99 -15.60 -3.71
C LEU A 13 -6.55 -14.42 -4.60
N GLU A 14 -5.97 -14.71 -5.77
CA GLU A 14 -5.54 -13.70 -6.74
C GLU A 14 -6.68 -12.78 -7.19
N GLU A 15 -7.90 -13.31 -7.25
CA GLU A 15 -9.08 -12.56 -7.66
C GLU A 15 -9.71 -11.77 -6.51
N TYR A 16 -9.78 -12.38 -5.32
CA TYR A 16 -10.68 -11.91 -4.27
C TYR A 16 -10.00 -11.31 -3.04
N TRP A 17 -8.66 -11.37 -2.91
CA TRP A 17 -7.97 -10.70 -1.80
C TRP A 17 -8.35 -9.21 -1.63
N PRO A 18 -8.53 -8.38 -2.69
CA PRO A 18 -8.82 -6.97 -2.49
C PRO A 18 -10.27 -6.71 -2.05
N VAL A 19 -11.17 -7.68 -2.22
CA VAL A 19 -12.57 -7.55 -1.74
C VAL A 19 -12.61 -7.42 -0.21
N SER A 20 -11.61 -7.95 0.50
CA SER A 20 -11.52 -7.85 1.95
C SER A 20 -11.18 -6.44 2.45
N THR A 21 -10.52 -5.61 1.64
CA THR A 21 -9.93 -4.35 2.10
C THR A 21 -10.93 -3.33 2.68
N PRO A 22 -12.11 -3.06 2.08
CA PRO A 22 -13.05 -2.10 2.65
C PRO A 22 -13.64 -2.58 3.98
N PHE A 23 -13.91 -3.89 4.11
CA PHE A 23 -14.45 -4.46 5.36
C PHE A 23 -13.40 -4.41 6.48
N LEU A 24 -12.16 -4.76 6.17
CA LEU A 24 -11.06 -4.69 7.13
C LEU A 24 -10.75 -3.24 7.52
N ALA A 25 -10.77 -2.31 6.57
CA ALA A 25 -10.57 -0.89 6.83
C ALA A 25 -11.61 -0.34 7.81
N VAL A 26 -12.89 -0.63 7.59
CA VAL A 26 -13.98 -0.21 8.50
C VAL A 26 -13.84 -0.88 9.86
N TYR A 27 -13.71 -2.21 9.89
CA TYR A 27 -13.66 -2.96 11.14
C TYR A 27 -12.47 -2.53 12.02
N VAL A 28 -11.27 -2.47 11.46
CA VAL A 28 -10.08 -2.07 12.23
C VAL A 28 -10.16 -0.62 12.65
N THR A 29 -10.62 0.30 11.80
CA THR A 29 -10.81 1.70 12.20
C THR A 29 -11.77 1.83 13.38
N LEU A 30 -12.88 1.09 13.38
CA LEU A 30 -13.82 1.07 14.51
C LEU A 30 -13.13 0.56 15.78
N MET A 31 -12.35 -0.52 15.70
CA MET A 31 -11.61 -1.03 16.87
C MET A 31 -10.59 0.00 17.38
N LEU A 32 -9.87 0.66 16.48
CA LEU A 32 -8.90 1.69 16.86
C LEU A 32 -9.57 2.89 17.54
N VAL A 33 -10.72 3.35 17.03
CA VAL A 33 -11.46 4.47 17.63
C VAL A 33 -12.02 4.12 19.00
N LEU A 34 -12.54 2.91 19.17
CA LEU A 34 -13.16 2.48 20.43
C LEU A 34 -12.14 2.18 21.53
N PHE A 35 -10.98 1.62 21.17
CA PHE A 35 -10.07 1.03 22.15
C PHE A 35 -8.68 1.68 22.23
N VAL A 36 -8.23 2.38 21.17
CA VAL A 36 -6.83 2.87 21.10
C VAL A 36 -6.76 4.40 21.09
N LEU A 37 -7.67 5.08 20.39
CA LEU A 37 -7.61 6.52 20.13
C LEU A 37 -7.39 7.38 21.39
N LYS A 38 -8.08 7.06 22.50
CA LYS A 38 -8.00 7.82 23.75
C LYS A 38 -6.91 7.32 24.69
N GLU A 39 -6.59 6.04 24.63
CA GLU A 39 -5.63 5.38 25.53
C GLU A 39 -4.19 5.63 25.09
N ASP A 40 -3.93 5.48 23.78
CA ASP A 40 -2.61 5.68 23.19
C ASP A 40 -2.74 6.28 21.79
N PHE A 41 -2.72 7.60 21.73
CA PHE A 41 -2.85 8.33 20.48
C PHE A 41 -1.64 8.11 19.54
N ALA A 42 -0.44 7.91 20.09
CA ALA A 42 0.75 7.65 19.28
C ALA A 42 0.62 6.30 18.56
N LEU A 43 0.22 5.26 19.29
CA LEU A 43 -0.03 3.94 18.74
C LEU A 43 -1.23 3.93 17.79
N PHE A 44 -2.27 4.72 18.08
CA PHE A 44 -3.40 4.92 17.16
C PHE A 44 -2.93 5.42 15.80
N LEU A 45 -2.04 6.42 15.73
CA LEU A 45 -1.54 6.95 14.46
C LEU A 45 -0.70 5.95 13.66
N ILE A 46 0.06 5.08 14.34
CA ILE A 46 0.78 3.97 13.70
C ILE A 46 -0.22 2.97 13.12
N TRP A 47 -1.18 2.51 13.91
CA TRP A 47 -2.16 1.54 13.44
C TRP A 47 -3.04 2.07 12.33
N LEU A 48 -3.39 3.36 12.36
CA LEU A 48 -4.22 4.03 11.37
C LEU A 48 -3.63 3.96 9.95
N GLN A 49 -2.31 3.79 9.81
CA GLN A 49 -1.69 3.59 8.50
C GLN A 49 -2.23 2.34 7.79
N THR A 50 -2.60 1.29 8.54
CA THR A 50 -3.10 0.02 7.97
C THR A 50 -4.47 0.17 7.29
N PRO A 51 -5.54 0.64 7.98
CA PRO A 51 -6.83 0.82 7.31
C PRO A 51 -6.79 1.90 6.22
N VAL A 52 -5.96 2.93 6.35
CA VAL A 52 -5.75 3.91 5.28
C VAL A 52 -5.19 3.22 4.03
N TYR A 53 -4.20 2.34 4.19
CA TYR A 53 -3.65 1.61 3.06
C TYR A 53 -4.63 0.60 2.45
N TRP A 54 -5.52 0.01 3.25
CA TRP A 54 -6.61 -0.81 2.71
C TRP A 54 -7.62 0.01 1.88
N VAL A 55 -7.89 1.26 2.25
CA VAL A 55 -8.70 2.17 1.40
C VAL A 55 -7.97 2.48 0.09
N HIS A 56 -6.66 2.69 0.13
CA HIS A 56 -5.83 2.83 -1.08
C HIS A 56 -5.92 1.59 -1.98
N GLN A 57 -5.75 0.39 -1.43
CA GLN A 57 -5.87 -0.86 -2.19
C GLN A 57 -7.29 -1.09 -2.73
N PHE A 58 -8.31 -0.66 -1.99
CA PHE A 58 -9.69 -0.68 -2.48
C PHE A 58 -9.82 0.17 -3.75
N GLU A 59 -9.25 1.38 -3.76
CA GLU A 59 -9.26 2.23 -4.95
C GLU A 59 -8.50 1.59 -6.12
N GLU A 60 -7.32 1.01 -5.85
CA GLU A 60 -6.46 0.37 -6.85
C GLU A 60 -7.12 -0.83 -7.55
N TYR A 61 -7.81 -1.68 -6.78
CA TYR A 61 -8.22 -3.01 -7.26
C TYR A 61 -9.74 -3.21 -7.36
N ILE A 62 -10.55 -2.44 -6.64
CA ILE A 62 -12.00 -2.65 -6.58
C ILE A 62 -12.79 -1.48 -7.18
N CYS A 63 -12.64 -0.26 -6.67
CA CYS A 63 -13.47 0.87 -7.11
C CYS A 63 -12.68 2.20 -7.09
N PRO A 64 -12.36 2.77 -8.27
CA PRO A 64 -12.74 2.31 -9.60
C PRO A 64 -11.96 1.08 -10.09
N GLY A 65 -10.87 0.71 -9.41
CA GLY A 65 -10.07 -0.46 -9.78
C GLY A 65 -9.18 -0.22 -11.01
N GLY A 66 -8.63 -1.31 -11.56
CA GLY A 66 -7.89 -1.26 -12.83
C GLY A 66 -6.41 -0.91 -12.72
N PHE A 67 -5.81 -0.91 -11.51
CA PHE A 67 -4.40 -0.57 -11.34
C PHE A 67 -3.45 -1.38 -12.23
N VAL A 68 -3.67 -2.70 -12.34
CA VAL A 68 -2.84 -3.60 -13.14
C VAL A 68 -2.85 -3.21 -14.62
N GLU A 69 -4.05 -2.96 -15.17
CA GLU A 69 -4.23 -2.50 -16.54
C GLU A 69 -3.57 -1.14 -16.76
N PHE A 70 -3.87 -0.17 -15.90
CA PHE A 70 -3.30 1.17 -15.95
C PHE A 70 -1.76 1.11 -15.98
N PHE A 71 -1.17 0.34 -15.05
CA PHE A 71 0.27 0.27 -14.91
C PHE A 71 0.91 -0.39 -16.13
N ASN A 72 0.35 -1.51 -16.62
CA ASN A 72 0.86 -2.18 -17.81
C ASN A 72 0.77 -1.28 -19.06
N ARG A 73 -0.39 -0.67 -19.30
CA ARG A 73 -0.66 0.09 -20.54
C ARG A 73 0.00 1.46 -20.55
N LYS A 74 -0.08 2.20 -19.44
CA LYS A 74 0.34 3.61 -19.37
C LYS A 74 1.76 3.78 -18.87
N VAL A 75 2.21 2.93 -17.94
CA VAL A 75 3.52 3.08 -17.29
C VAL A 75 4.56 2.17 -17.94
N LEU A 76 4.23 0.90 -18.15
CA LEU A 76 5.16 -0.09 -18.72
C LEU A 76 5.15 -0.11 -20.25
N GLY A 77 4.09 0.40 -20.88
CA GLY A 77 3.94 0.45 -22.33
C GLY A 77 3.63 -0.90 -22.97
N SER A 78 3.05 -1.84 -22.22
CA SER A 78 2.57 -3.11 -22.77
C SER A 78 1.29 -2.91 -23.58
N LYS A 79 1.09 -3.74 -24.59
CA LYS A 79 -0.13 -3.91 -25.39
C LYS A 79 -1.17 -4.80 -24.69
N ARG A 80 -0.85 -5.37 -23.53
CA ARG A 80 -1.75 -6.24 -22.75
C ARG A 80 -2.09 -5.62 -21.40
N ASP A 81 -3.28 -5.91 -20.91
CA ASP A 81 -3.76 -5.36 -19.64
C ASP A 81 -3.27 -6.19 -18.45
N ASP A 82 -2.94 -7.47 -18.68
CA ASP A 82 -2.57 -8.47 -17.67
C ASP A 82 -1.08 -8.84 -17.67
N TRP A 83 -0.26 -8.10 -18.42
CA TRP A 83 1.17 -8.39 -18.59
C TRP A 83 1.95 -7.09 -18.78
N PRO A 84 3.19 -6.99 -18.26
CA PRO A 84 3.93 -7.97 -17.47
C PRO A 84 3.47 -8.07 -16.01
N LEU A 85 2.84 -7.03 -15.46
CA LEU A 85 2.27 -7.06 -14.11
C LEU A 85 0.98 -7.88 -14.15
N THR A 86 0.86 -8.87 -13.26
CA THR A 86 -0.30 -9.78 -13.22
C THR A 86 -1.01 -9.65 -11.86
N LYS A 87 -2.23 -10.20 -11.76
CA LYS A 87 -2.94 -10.31 -10.46
C LYS A 87 -2.14 -11.07 -9.41
N THR A 88 -1.42 -12.12 -9.81
CA THR A 88 -0.48 -12.86 -8.94
C THR A 88 0.58 -11.93 -8.35
N HIS A 89 1.18 -11.07 -9.16
CA HIS A 89 2.16 -10.10 -8.68
C HIS A 89 1.50 -9.11 -7.70
N SER A 90 0.31 -8.59 -8.03
CA SER A 90 -0.42 -7.70 -7.12
C SER A 90 -0.69 -8.35 -5.77
N LEU A 91 -1.12 -9.62 -5.73
CA LEU A 91 -1.32 -10.37 -4.49
C LEU A 91 -0.02 -10.46 -3.67
N TRP A 92 1.07 -10.93 -4.30
CA TRP A 92 2.33 -11.20 -3.59
C TRP A 92 3.09 -9.94 -3.18
N ILE A 93 2.80 -8.79 -3.78
CA ILE A 93 3.32 -7.50 -3.33
C ILE A 93 2.49 -6.99 -2.14
N ASN A 94 1.16 -6.98 -2.29
CA ASN A 94 0.29 -6.28 -1.36
C ASN A 94 0.04 -7.06 -0.06
N VAL A 95 -0.20 -8.36 -0.14
CA VAL A 95 -0.55 -9.16 1.05
C VAL A 95 0.61 -9.21 2.05
N PRO A 96 1.85 -9.54 1.68
CA PRO A 96 2.95 -9.56 2.65
C PRO A 96 3.25 -8.20 3.27
N ILE A 97 3.16 -7.11 2.50
CA ILE A 97 3.50 -5.77 3.02
C ILE A 97 2.35 -5.22 3.87
N ILE A 98 1.14 -5.19 3.34
CA ILE A 98 0.02 -4.45 3.97
C ILE A 98 -0.81 -5.33 4.91
N PHE A 99 -0.96 -6.63 4.63
CA PHE A 99 -1.75 -7.51 5.50
C PHE A 99 -0.90 -8.14 6.61
N VAL A 100 0.43 -8.19 6.44
CA VAL A 100 1.34 -8.81 7.41
C VAL A 100 2.28 -7.78 8.02
N ALA A 101 3.14 -7.13 7.23
CA ALA A 101 4.18 -6.26 7.78
C ALA A 101 3.61 -5.01 8.48
N PHE A 102 2.57 -4.39 7.94
CA PHE A 102 1.90 -3.23 8.56
C PHE A 102 1.29 -3.56 9.95
N PRO A 103 0.38 -4.56 10.08
CA PRO A 103 -0.14 -4.95 11.39
C PRO A 103 0.95 -5.44 12.33
N LEU A 104 1.91 -6.23 11.84
CA LEU A 104 3.04 -6.68 12.67
C LEU A 104 3.83 -5.50 13.21
N SER A 105 4.05 -4.46 12.40
CA SER A 105 4.71 -3.24 12.83
C SER A 105 3.90 -2.51 13.91
N GLY A 106 2.57 -2.45 13.80
CA GLY A 106 1.70 -1.90 14.83
C GLY A 106 1.73 -2.69 16.14
N ILE A 107 1.79 -4.02 16.06
CA ILE A 107 1.94 -4.91 17.22
C ILE A 107 3.29 -4.63 17.90
N LEU A 108 4.39 -4.64 17.14
CA LEU A 108 5.73 -4.38 17.67
C LEU A 108 5.88 -2.95 18.21
N ALA A 109 5.18 -1.99 17.61
CA ALA A 109 5.14 -0.62 18.11
C ALA A 109 4.51 -0.52 19.50
N GLY A 110 3.47 -1.31 19.78
CA GLY A 110 2.82 -1.36 21.09
C GLY A 110 3.52 -2.25 22.12
N LEU A 111 4.26 -3.28 21.68
CA LEU A 111 4.88 -4.26 22.58
C LEU A 111 6.38 -4.03 22.84
N VAL A 112 7.08 -3.38 21.91
CA VAL A 112 8.55 -3.26 21.94
C VAL A 112 8.96 -1.80 21.96
N ASP A 113 8.72 -1.07 20.86
CA ASP A 113 9.06 0.34 20.74
C ASP A 113 8.27 1.01 19.63
N ILE A 114 7.62 2.14 19.94
CA ILE A 114 6.74 2.87 19.02
C ILE A 114 7.44 3.27 17.71
N SER A 115 8.76 3.50 17.74
CA SER A 115 9.54 3.87 16.55
C SER A 115 9.56 2.80 15.47
N ILE A 116 9.35 1.53 15.83
CA ILE A 116 9.24 0.42 14.88
C ILE A 116 8.07 0.66 13.92
N GLY A 117 6.98 1.29 14.37
CA GLY A 117 5.82 1.61 13.55
C GLY A 117 6.06 2.66 12.48
N LEU A 118 7.05 3.55 12.68
CA LEU A 118 7.15 4.82 11.96
C LEU A 118 7.39 4.66 10.45
N TRP A 119 8.02 3.56 10.01
CA TRP A 119 8.24 3.30 8.58
C TRP A 119 6.92 3.19 7.82
N THR A 120 5.82 2.75 8.44
CA THR A 120 4.52 2.61 7.77
C THR A 120 3.99 3.96 7.29
N ALA A 121 4.16 5.03 8.09
CA ALA A 121 3.79 6.39 7.71
C ALA A 121 4.66 6.90 6.56
N TYR A 122 5.97 6.70 6.62
CA TYR A 122 6.87 7.06 5.52
C TYR A 122 6.58 6.29 4.24
N PHE A 123 6.30 4.99 4.34
CA PHE A 123 5.96 4.15 3.19
C PHE A 123 4.66 4.62 2.54
N SER A 124 3.64 4.92 3.36
CA SER A 124 2.37 5.49 2.91
C SER A 124 2.56 6.79 2.12
N ILE A 125 3.40 7.71 2.62
CA ILE A 125 3.73 8.95 1.92
C ILE A 125 4.47 8.67 0.60
N LEU A 126 5.54 7.86 0.64
CA LEU A 126 6.38 7.59 -0.54
C LEU A 126 5.60 6.90 -1.66
N ASN A 127 4.74 5.95 -1.31
CA ASN A 127 3.86 5.30 -2.26
C ASN A 127 2.86 6.30 -2.85
N ALA A 128 2.18 7.08 -2.00
CA ALA A 128 1.22 8.09 -2.44
C ALA A 128 1.83 9.16 -3.35
N LEU A 129 3.07 9.59 -3.08
CA LEU A 129 3.83 10.49 -3.95
C LEU A 129 4.07 9.88 -5.34
N SER A 130 4.16 8.56 -5.47
CA SER A 130 4.29 7.90 -6.77
C SER A 130 2.99 8.05 -7.59
N HIS A 131 1.82 7.91 -6.97
CA HIS A 131 0.53 8.14 -7.63
C HIS A 131 0.30 9.60 -8.03
N VAL A 132 0.66 10.54 -7.15
CA VAL A 132 0.62 11.98 -7.44
C VAL A 132 1.61 12.32 -8.56
N GLY A 133 2.81 11.73 -8.56
CA GLY A 133 3.78 11.90 -9.64
C GLY A 133 3.26 11.40 -10.98
N MET A 134 2.61 10.22 -11.00
CA MET A 134 1.99 9.67 -12.22
C MET A 134 0.85 10.54 -12.74
N PHE A 135 0.14 11.27 -11.87
CA PHE A 135 -0.96 12.14 -12.27
C PHE A 135 -0.56 13.20 -13.29
N PHE A 136 0.60 13.83 -13.12
CA PHE A 136 1.08 14.88 -14.03
C PHE A 136 1.32 14.40 -15.46
N LYS A 137 1.51 13.10 -15.67
CA LYS A 137 1.75 12.50 -16.99
C LYS A 137 0.54 11.74 -17.53
N HIS A 138 -0.21 11.07 -16.66
CA HIS A 138 -1.24 10.11 -17.07
C HIS A 138 -2.65 10.52 -16.63
N GLY A 139 -2.80 11.60 -15.86
CA GLY A 139 -4.07 11.97 -15.25
C GLY A 139 -4.45 11.03 -14.12
N TYR A 140 -5.75 10.86 -13.89
CA TYR A 140 -6.24 9.95 -12.86
C TYR A 140 -5.62 8.56 -13.00
N ASN A 141 -5.20 8.00 -11.88
CA ASN A 141 -4.73 6.63 -11.78
C ASN A 141 -5.31 5.95 -10.53
N PRO A 142 -5.61 4.65 -10.59
CA PRO A 142 -6.18 3.94 -9.45
C PRO A 142 -5.25 4.04 -8.23
N GLY A 143 -5.79 4.48 -7.09
CA GLY A 143 -5.05 4.77 -5.86
C GLY A 143 -4.76 6.25 -5.62
N LEU A 144 -5.01 7.14 -6.60
CA LEU A 144 -4.68 8.56 -6.50
C LEU A 144 -5.51 9.30 -5.43
N VAL A 145 -6.81 9.02 -5.32
CA VAL A 145 -7.70 9.77 -4.40
C VAL A 145 -7.36 9.44 -2.95
N ALA A 146 -7.23 8.16 -2.61
CA ALA A 146 -6.78 7.70 -1.32
C ALA A 146 -5.36 8.23 -1.01
N SER A 147 -4.46 8.17 -1.98
CA SER A 147 -3.11 8.73 -1.86
C SER A 147 -3.13 10.21 -1.44
N ALA A 148 -3.87 11.03 -2.18
CA ALA A 148 -3.88 12.48 -1.99
C ALA A 148 -4.66 12.91 -0.74
N LEU A 149 -5.78 12.25 -0.45
CA LEU A 149 -6.70 12.68 0.61
C LEU A 149 -6.49 11.98 1.95
N LEU A 150 -5.88 10.79 1.95
CA LEU A 150 -5.70 9.98 3.17
C LEU A 150 -4.23 9.68 3.45
N ASN A 151 -3.52 9.00 2.55
CA ASN A 151 -2.16 8.54 2.80
C ASN A 151 -1.19 9.70 3.08
N ILE A 152 -1.18 10.74 2.24
CA ILE A 152 -0.32 11.92 2.44
C ILE A 152 -0.71 12.67 3.72
N PRO A 153 -1.97 13.11 3.93
CA PRO A 153 -2.32 13.87 5.12
C PRO A 153 -2.09 13.11 6.42
N ILE A 154 -2.51 11.84 6.49
CA ILE A 154 -2.42 11.03 7.71
C ILE A 154 -0.96 10.61 7.96
N GLY A 155 -0.22 10.23 6.93
CA GLY A 155 1.20 9.91 7.04
C GLY A 155 2.01 11.14 7.47
N ALA A 156 1.79 12.30 6.83
CA ALA A 156 2.48 13.54 7.16
C ALA A 156 2.16 14.02 8.58
N TYR A 157 0.89 13.94 8.99
CA TYR A 157 0.50 14.26 10.36
C TYR A 157 1.16 13.32 11.37
N THR A 158 1.26 12.03 11.07
CA THR A 158 1.94 11.05 11.94
C THR A 158 3.41 11.39 12.11
N VAL A 159 4.12 11.69 11.01
CA VAL A 159 5.52 12.11 11.06
C VAL A 159 5.68 13.43 11.83
N TYR A 160 4.79 14.41 11.59
CA TYR A 160 4.79 15.68 12.31
C TYR A 160 4.56 15.50 13.81
N TYR A 161 3.61 14.64 14.19
CA TYR A 161 3.29 14.33 15.58
C TYR A 161 4.51 13.74 16.29
N PHE A 162 5.18 12.77 15.67
CA PHE A 162 6.41 12.18 16.19
C PHE A 162 7.64 13.09 16.11
N ALA A 163 7.58 14.21 15.39
CA ALA A 163 8.64 15.21 15.37
C ALA A 163 8.44 16.32 16.43
N THR A 164 7.22 16.49 16.95
CA THR A 164 6.86 17.67 17.75
C THR A 164 6.16 17.34 19.06
N SER A 165 5.07 16.59 18.99
CA SER A 165 4.16 16.36 20.12
C SER A 165 4.53 15.11 20.92
N HIS A 166 5.08 14.10 20.24
CA HIS A 166 5.64 12.90 20.87
C HIS A 166 7.02 12.60 20.24
N PRO A 167 8.04 13.44 20.52
CA PRO A 167 9.30 13.41 19.77
C PRO A 167 10.02 12.06 19.83
N LEU A 168 10.24 11.46 18.67
CA LEU A 168 11.17 10.35 18.50
C LEU A 168 12.56 10.86 18.15
N SER A 169 13.58 10.04 18.40
CA SER A 169 14.94 10.41 18.05
C SER A 169 15.08 10.63 16.53
N PRO A 170 15.99 11.50 16.07
CA PRO A 170 16.29 11.64 14.64
C PRO A 170 16.69 10.30 13.99
N GLY A 171 17.38 9.43 14.76
CA GLY A 171 17.73 8.08 14.31
C GLY A 171 16.52 7.21 14.00
N ALA A 172 15.44 7.31 14.78
CA ALA A 172 14.18 6.61 14.51
C ALA A 172 13.53 7.09 13.21
N HIS A 173 13.49 8.40 12.97
CA HIS A 173 12.99 8.96 11.71
C HIS A 173 13.82 8.51 10.51
N ILE A 174 15.14 8.54 10.61
CA ILE A 174 16.05 8.08 9.55
C ILE A 174 15.83 6.59 9.29
N ALA A 175 15.79 5.75 10.33
CA ALA A 175 15.57 4.32 10.18
C ALA A 175 14.21 4.01 9.53
N GLY A 176 13.13 4.65 10.01
CA GLY A 176 11.80 4.49 9.45
C GLY A 176 11.71 4.91 7.99
N PHE A 177 12.31 6.05 7.64
CA PHE A 177 12.40 6.54 6.27
C PHE A 177 13.20 5.58 5.38
N LEU A 178 14.35 5.08 5.83
CA LEU A 178 15.19 4.18 5.05
C LEU A 178 14.51 2.83 4.81
N VAL A 179 13.80 2.28 5.78
CA VAL A 179 12.99 1.06 5.61
C VAL A 179 11.91 1.29 4.56
N ALA A 180 11.14 2.37 4.69
CA ALA A 180 10.11 2.74 3.74
C ALA A 180 10.65 2.94 2.32
N LEU A 181 11.76 3.66 2.20
CA LEU A 181 12.45 3.93 0.94
C LEU A 181 12.99 2.64 0.31
N ALA A 182 13.55 1.73 1.11
CA ALA A 182 14.04 0.45 0.62
C ALA A 182 12.91 -0.40 0.02
N ILE A 183 11.77 -0.51 0.72
CA ILE A 183 10.62 -1.28 0.24
C ILE A 183 10.04 -0.61 -1.02
N GLN A 184 9.67 0.67 -0.96
CA GLN A 184 9.06 1.37 -2.10
C GLN A 184 10.03 1.47 -3.29
N GLY A 185 11.30 1.77 -3.03
CA GLY A 185 12.35 1.84 -4.04
C GLY A 185 12.56 0.49 -4.74
N THR A 186 12.52 -0.62 -4.00
CA THR A 186 12.62 -1.97 -4.58
C THR A 186 11.45 -2.26 -5.51
N LEU A 187 10.22 -1.93 -5.12
CA LEU A 187 9.03 -2.08 -5.96
C LEU A 187 9.13 -1.23 -7.24
N MET A 188 9.58 0.02 -7.13
CA MET A 188 9.75 0.93 -8.25
C MET A 188 10.84 0.44 -9.23
N VAL A 189 11.98 -0.04 -8.73
CA VAL A 189 13.05 -0.61 -9.57
C VAL A 189 12.55 -1.88 -10.25
N TRP A 190 11.90 -2.77 -9.52
CA TRP A 190 11.33 -4.00 -10.06
C TRP A 190 10.33 -3.71 -11.19
N GLY A 191 9.38 -2.80 -10.97
CA GLY A 191 8.40 -2.38 -11.98
C GLY A 191 9.02 -1.67 -13.18
N LEU A 192 9.72 -0.55 -12.95
CA LEU A 192 10.16 0.33 -14.04
C LEU A 192 11.35 -0.19 -14.83
N LYS A 193 12.24 -0.98 -14.22
CA LYS A 193 13.43 -1.51 -14.89
C LYS A 193 13.17 -2.90 -15.45
N PHE A 194 12.76 -3.85 -14.60
CA PHE A 194 12.68 -5.25 -15.01
C PHE A 194 11.40 -5.56 -15.76
N MET A 195 10.24 -5.13 -15.25
CA MET A 195 8.97 -5.42 -15.90
C MET A 195 8.83 -4.66 -17.21
N ARG A 196 9.23 -3.39 -17.26
CA ARG A 196 9.26 -2.62 -18.50
C ARG A 196 10.14 -3.25 -19.58
N ALA A 197 11.36 -3.68 -19.23
CA ALA A 197 12.23 -4.38 -20.18
C ALA A 197 11.57 -5.66 -20.70
N LYS A 198 10.88 -6.42 -19.82
CA LYS A 198 10.15 -7.64 -20.20
C LYS A 198 8.99 -7.37 -21.17
N ALA A 199 8.29 -6.23 -21.02
CA ALA A 199 7.25 -5.81 -21.96
C ALA A 199 7.85 -5.50 -23.34
N MET A 200 8.92 -4.71 -23.38
CA MET A 200 9.56 -4.30 -24.63
C MET A 200 10.19 -5.46 -25.40
N LEU A 201 10.78 -6.45 -24.72
CA LEU A 201 11.44 -7.60 -25.36
C LEU A 201 10.47 -8.60 -25.99
N ARG A 202 9.21 -8.68 -25.53
CA ARG A 202 8.23 -9.65 -26.02
C ARG A 202 7.22 -9.06 -27.01
N GLU A 203 7.14 -7.74 -27.09
CA GLU A 203 6.11 -7.03 -27.87
C GLU A 203 6.67 -6.05 -28.92
N GLY A 204 7.99 -5.86 -28.93
CA GLY A 204 8.76 -5.21 -29.99
C GLY A 204 9.19 -6.19 -31.05
#